data_AF-A0A958DNE2-F1
#
_entry.id   AF-A0A958DNE2-F1
#
_cell.length_a   1.000
_cell.length_b   1.000
_cell.length_c   1.000
_cell.angle_alpha   90.00
_cell.angle_beta   90.00
_cell.angle_gamma   90.00
#
_symmetry.space_group_name_H-M   'P 1'
#
loop_
_entity.id
_entity.type
_entity.pdbx_description
1 polymer ?
#
loop_
_entity_poly.entity_id
_entity_poly.type
_entity_poly.pdbx_seq_one_letter_code
_entity_poly.pdbx_strand_id
1 'polypeptide(L)'
;MIQKIVGFHTDQVGDWVADLSCGHTRHLRHNPPWQNRNWILSEGERVKVIGMEIDCTECDIVAAAGGKKSAKQITGEQKERRIAEAIKAECLRTAIESYTFAKMSGMCQEGAWEFAVDALKSMDVTAVLEELP
;
A
#
# COMPACT_ATOMS: atom_id res chain seq x y z
N MET A 1 -5.52 22.22 -10.52
CA MET A 1 -4.37 22.28 -11.43
C MET A 1 -4.48 21.05 -12.27
N ILE A 2 -4.51 21.23 -13.57
CA ILE A 2 -4.80 20.15 -14.51
C ILE A 2 -3.54 19.28 -14.68
N GLN A 3 -3.71 17.97 -14.57
CA GLN A 3 -2.64 16.97 -14.65
C GLN A 3 -3.09 15.81 -15.54
N LYS A 4 -2.13 15.21 -16.25
CA LYS A 4 -2.41 14.07 -17.13
C LYS A 4 -2.51 12.80 -16.31
N ILE A 5 -3.44 11.93 -16.68
CA ILE A 5 -3.49 10.58 -16.12
C ILE A 5 -2.34 9.76 -16.73
N VAL A 6 -1.51 9.15 -15.90
CA VAL A 6 -0.39 8.29 -16.31
C VAL A 6 -0.66 6.81 -16.04
N GLY A 7 -1.63 6.49 -15.19
CA GLY A 7 -1.97 5.12 -14.83
C GLY A 7 -3.21 5.03 -13.95
N PHE A 8 -3.55 3.79 -13.59
CA PHE A 8 -4.62 3.48 -12.66
C PHE A 8 -4.22 2.31 -11.78
N HIS A 9 -4.66 2.32 -10.53
CA HIS A 9 -4.59 1.17 -9.62
C HIS A 9 -5.86 1.08 -8.79
N THR A 10 -6.04 -0.05 -8.11
CA THR A 10 -7.09 -0.23 -7.10
C THR A 10 -6.51 -0.01 -5.71
N ASP A 11 -7.25 0.66 -4.84
CA ASP A 11 -6.88 0.75 -3.43
C ASP A 11 -7.22 -0.54 -2.65
N GLN A 12 -6.98 -0.53 -1.34
CA GLN A 12 -7.20 -1.68 -0.46
C GLN A 12 -8.67 -2.09 -0.32
N VAL A 13 -9.61 -1.23 -0.73
CA VAL A 13 -11.07 -1.47 -0.69
C VAL A 13 -11.60 -1.82 -2.09
N GLY A 14 -10.72 -1.82 -3.11
CA GLY A 14 -11.06 -2.13 -4.50
C GLY A 14 -11.59 -0.94 -5.29
N ASP A 15 -11.49 0.29 -4.75
CA ASP A 15 -11.86 1.50 -5.49
C ASP A 15 -10.77 1.87 -6.51
N TRP A 16 -11.19 2.31 -7.70
CA TRP A 16 -10.26 2.76 -8.73
C TRP A 16 -9.67 4.14 -8.41
N VAL A 17 -8.36 4.23 -8.56
CA VAL A 17 -7.56 5.43 -8.32
C VAL A 17 -6.76 5.74 -9.57
N ALA A 18 -6.85 6.98 -10.06
CA ALA A 18 -6.04 7.45 -11.18
C ALA A 18 -4.70 7.99 -10.66
N ASP A 19 -3.60 7.55 -11.27
CA ASP A 19 -2.27 8.08 -11.04
C ASP A 19 -2.02 9.27 -11.98
N LEU A 20 -1.61 10.41 -11.42
CA LEU A 20 -1.39 11.64 -12.18
C LEU A 20 0.08 11.90 -12.43
N SER A 21 0.38 12.60 -13.53
CA SER A 21 1.74 13.03 -13.91
C SER A 21 2.43 13.87 -12.83
N CYS A 22 1.66 14.45 -11.90
CA CYS A 22 2.22 15.17 -10.78
C CYS A 22 2.75 14.29 -9.64
N GLY A 23 2.44 12.98 -9.64
CA GLY A 23 2.74 12.05 -8.55
C GLY A 23 1.66 11.94 -7.48
N HIS A 24 0.58 12.72 -7.59
CA HIS A 24 -0.61 12.58 -6.73
C HIS A 24 -1.61 11.61 -7.35
N THR A 25 -2.54 11.15 -6.53
CA THR A 25 -3.59 10.23 -6.94
C THR A 25 -4.96 10.91 -6.90
N ARG A 26 -5.88 10.45 -7.75
CA ARG A 26 -7.26 10.89 -7.73
C ARG A 26 -8.17 9.67 -7.61
N HIS A 27 -8.78 9.52 -6.43
CA HIS A 27 -9.82 8.51 -6.27
C HIS A 27 -10.97 8.82 -7.22
N LEU A 28 -11.33 7.82 -8.01
CA LEU A 28 -12.49 7.85 -8.88
C LEU A 28 -13.66 7.23 -8.13
N ARG A 29 -14.06 7.87 -7.02
CA ARG A 29 -15.20 7.36 -6.24
C ARG A 29 -16.45 7.38 -7.10
N HIS A 30 -17.07 6.22 -7.25
CA HIS A 30 -18.39 6.06 -7.88
C HIS A 30 -19.53 6.33 -6.89
N ASN A 31 -19.29 7.08 -5.81
CA ASN A 31 -20.30 7.32 -4.78
C ASN A 31 -20.20 8.76 -4.24
N PRO A 32 -21.21 9.63 -4.50
CA PRO A 32 -22.56 9.32 -4.99
C PRO A 32 -22.76 9.57 -6.51
N PRO A 33 -23.90 9.14 -7.10
CA PRO A 33 -24.01 8.69 -8.50
C PRO A 33 -24.12 9.81 -9.57
N TRP A 34 -23.92 11.08 -9.22
CA TRP A 34 -24.17 12.20 -10.14
C TRP A 34 -23.00 12.57 -11.05
N GLN A 35 -21.88 11.83 -11.03
CA GLN A 35 -20.82 11.96 -12.04
C GLN A 35 -20.63 10.62 -12.76
N ASN A 36 -21.31 10.46 -13.88
CA ASN A 36 -21.19 9.29 -14.74
C ASN A 36 -19.81 9.28 -15.43
N ARG A 37 -18.84 8.60 -14.83
CA ARG A 37 -17.52 8.33 -15.44
C ARG A 37 -17.49 6.90 -15.98
N ASN A 38 -18.32 6.65 -17.00
CA ASN A 38 -18.53 5.32 -17.59
C ASN A 38 -17.24 4.60 -18.00
N TRP A 39 -16.16 5.35 -18.28
CA TRP A 39 -14.84 4.84 -18.64
C TRP A 39 -14.09 4.10 -17.51
N ILE A 40 -14.60 4.13 -16.28
CA ILE A 40 -14.03 3.36 -15.15
C ILE A 40 -14.45 1.88 -15.22
N LEU A 41 -15.56 1.56 -15.89
CA LEU A 41 -16.20 0.25 -15.83
C LEU A 41 -15.47 -0.83 -16.64
N SER A 42 -14.68 -0.44 -17.65
CA SER A 42 -13.91 -1.39 -18.46
C SER A 42 -12.44 -1.02 -18.54
N GLU A 43 -11.57 -2.04 -18.47
CA GLU A 43 -10.12 -1.86 -18.59
C GLU A 43 -9.73 -1.24 -19.94
N GLY A 44 -10.43 -1.62 -21.02
CA GLY A 44 -10.22 -1.07 -22.35
C GLY A 44 -10.59 0.41 -22.49
N GLU A 45 -11.48 0.95 -21.66
CA GLU A 45 -11.78 2.39 -21.62
C GLU A 45 -10.77 3.15 -20.75
N ARG A 46 -10.27 2.54 -19.67
CA ARG A 46 -9.21 3.14 -18.84
C ARG A 46 -7.94 3.39 -19.65
N VAL A 47 -7.54 2.45 -20.51
CA VAL A 47 -6.36 2.65 -21.38
C VAL A 47 -6.56 3.82 -22.35
N LYS A 48 -7.79 4.05 -22.84
CA LYS A 48 -8.11 5.14 -23.78
C LYS A 48 -8.04 6.53 -23.15
N VAL A 49 -8.18 6.61 -21.83
CA VAL A 49 -8.13 7.88 -21.08
C VAL A 49 -6.77 8.16 -20.45
N ILE A 50 -5.79 7.25 -20.60
CA ILE A 50 -4.39 7.57 -20.26
C ILE A 50 -3.94 8.74 -21.15
N GLY A 51 -3.36 9.77 -20.52
CA GLY A 51 -3.00 11.03 -21.16
C GLY A 51 -4.11 12.10 -21.11
N MET A 52 -5.35 11.74 -20.73
CA MET A 52 -6.42 12.72 -20.49
C MET A 52 -6.08 13.60 -19.29
N GLU A 53 -6.48 14.86 -19.40
CA GLU A 53 -6.23 15.90 -18.41
C GLU A 53 -7.38 15.99 -17.40
N ILE A 54 -7.07 15.83 -16.11
CA ILE A 54 -8.03 15.97 -15.01
C ILE A 54 -7.49 16.88 -13.91
N ASP A 55 -8.40 17.42 -13.10
CA ASP A 55 -8.02 18.29 -12.00
C ASP A 55 -7.36 17.53 -10.83
N CYS A 56 -6.24 18.06 -10.35
CA CYS A 56 -5.54 17.60 -9.15
C CYS A 56 -5.77 18.58 -8.00
N THR A 57 -6.73 18.23 -7.13
CA THR A 57 -7.08 19.04 -5.95
C THR A 57 -5.91 19.22 -4.98
N GLU A 58 -5.03 18.23 -4.84
CA GLU A 58 -3.82 18.35 -4.01
C GLU A 58 -2.86 19.39 -4.57
N CYS A 59 -2.66 19.41 -5.90
CA CYS A 59 -1.87 20.47 -6.53
C CYS A 59 -2.52 21.85 -6.38
N ASP A 60 -3.85 21.95 -6.37
CA ASP A 60 -4.52 23.23 -6.11
C ASP A 60 -4.32 23.73 -4.69
N ILE A 61 -4.46 22.84 -3.71
CA ILE A 61 -4.22 23.18 -2.31
C ILE A 61 -2.77 23.63 -2.12
N VAL A 62 -1.83 22.90 -2.71
CA VAL A 62 -0.40 23.20 -2.61
C VAL A 62 -0.03 24.49 -3.35
N ALA A 63 -0.61 24.74 -4.53
CA ALA A 63 -0.39 25.97 -5.27
C ALA A 63 -0.96 27.19 -4.52
N ALA A 64 -2.15 27.06 -3.91
CA ALA A 64 -2.75 28.08 -3.06
C ALA A 64 -1.93 28.33 -1.78
N ALA A 65 -1.24 27.30 -1.28
CA ALA A 65 -0.37 27.39 -0.10
C ALA A 65 1.10 27.76 -0.41
N GLY A 66 1.45 28.03 -1.68
CA GLY A 66 2.82 28.42 -2.08
C GLY A 66 3.88 27.32 -1.96
N GLY A 67 3.49 26.04 -1.86
CA GLY A 67 4.41 24.93 -1.65
C GLY A 67 4.98 24.35 -2.96
N LYS A 68 6.32 24.21 -3.05
CA LYS A 68 6.96 23.40 -4.11
C LYS A 68 6.85 21.91 -3.73
N LYS A 69 6.75 21.03 -4.74
CA LYS A 69 6.87 19.58 -4.54
C LYS A 69 8.23 19.27 -3.92
N SER A 70 8.23 18.72 -2.70
CA SER A 70 9.34 17.90 -2.24
C SER A 70 8.84 16.47 -2.25
N ALA A 71 9.49 15.60 -3.03
CA ALA A 71 9.47 14.18 -2.74
C ALA A 71 9.78 14.04 -1.25
N LYS A 72 8.86 13.46 -0.47
CA LYS A 72 8.98 13.42 0.98
C LYS A 72 10.27 12.67 1.33
N GLN A 73 11.32 13.42 1.65
CA GLN A 73 12.61 12.86 1.98
C GLN A 73 12.44 12.16 3.33
N ILE A 74 12.34 10.82 3.28
CA ILE A 74 12.17 9.98 4.47
C ILE A 74 13.42 10.20 5.34
N THR A 75 13.23 10.65 6.58
CA THR A 75 14.35 10.85 7.52
C THR A 75 14.97 9.50 7.90
N GLY A 76 16.21 9.50 8.39
CA GLY A 76 16.87 8.26 8.86
C GLY A 76 16.02 7.52 9.90
N GLU A 77 15.43 8.26 10.85
CA GLU A 77 14.51 7.75 11.86
C GLU A 77 13.25 7.09 11.26
N GLN A 78 12.70 7.66 10.18
CA GLN A 78 11.56 7.07 9.48
C GLN A 78 11.93 5.77 8.75
N LYS A 79 13.18 5.68 8.24
CA LYS A 79 13.68 4.44 7.63
C LYS A 79 13.90 3.34 8.67
N GLU A 80 14.50 3.68 9.80
CA GLU A 80 14.68 2.76 10.95
C GLU A 80 13.34 2.28 11.49
N ARG A 81 12.37 3.19 11.66
CA ARG A 81 11.02 2.84 12.10
C ARG A 81 10.35 1.90 11.10
N ARG A 82 10.50 2.12 9.81
CA ARG A 82 9.93 1.26 8.77
C ARG A 82 10.54 -0.15 8.80
N ILE A 83 11.85 -0.27 9.02
CA ILE A 83 12.53 -1.55 9.22
C ILE A 83 12.01 -2.26 10.47
N ALA A 84 11.91 -1.54 11.60
CA ALA A 84 11.42 -2.12 12.85
C ALA A 84 9.97 -2.62 12.73
N GLU A 85 9.09 -1.85 12.07
CA GLU A 85 7.70 -2.25 11.83
C GLU A 85 7.62 -3.47 10.89
N ALA A 86 8.49 -3.57 9.88
CA ALA A 86 8.54 -4.73 8.99
C ALA A 86 8.97 -6.00 9.73
N ILE A 87 10.05 -5.94 10.53
CA ILE A 87 10.51 -7.05 11.36
C ILE A 87 9.41 -7.47 12.35
N LYS A 88 8.75 -6.49 12.99
CA LYS A 88 7.65 -6.77 13.92
C LYS A 88 6.48 -7.46 13.23
N ALA A 89 6.07 -7.00 12.05
CA ALA A 89 4.99 -7.59 11.28
C ALA A 89 5.32 -9.05 10.93
N GLU A 90 6.55 -9.31 10.49
CA GLU A 90 6.98 -10.65 10.13
C GLU A 90 7.08 -11.59 11.34
N CYS A 91 7.62 -11.12 12.47
CA CYS A 91 7.60 -11.88 13.72
C CYS A 91 6.17 -12.27 14.12
N LEU A 92 5.23 -11.31 14.08
CA LEU A 92 3.84 -11.58 14.45
C LEU A 92 3.19 -12.60 13.50
N ARG A 93 3.42 -12.46 12.20
CA ARG A 93 2.92 -13.39 11.18
C ARG A 93 3.45 -14.80 11.42
N THR A 94 4.76 -14.97 11.52
CA THR A 94 5.43 -16.26 11.74
C THR A 94 4.98 -16.93 13.04
N ALA A 95 4.87 -16.16 14.14
CA ALA A 95 4.41 -16.70 15.42
C ALA A 95 2.96 -17.21 15.34
N ILE A 96 2.06 -16.43 14.74
CA ILE A 96 0.65 -16.79 14.61
C ILE A 96 0.48 -17.99 13.69
N GLU A 97 1.09 -17.97 12.50
CA GLU A 97 1.00 -19.08 11.53
C GLU A 97 1.58 -20.37 12.11
N SER A 98 2.76 -20.32 12.71
CA SER A 98 3.41 -21.52 13.27
C SER A 98 2.62 -22.09 14.44
N TYR A 99 2.14 -21.24 15.34
CA TYR A 99 1.31 -21.67 16.46
C TYR A 99 -0.02 -22.27 15.98
N THR A 100 -0.72 -21.59 15.07
CA THR A 100 -2.00 -22.07 14.54
C THR A 100 -1.84 -23.37 13.76
N PHE A 101 -0.79 -23.50 12.95
CA PHE A 101 -0.45 -24.73 12.26
C PHE A 101 -0.19 -25.89 13.23
N ALA A 102 0.62 -25.67 14.28
CA ALA A 102 0.89 -26.66 15.31
C ALA A 102 -0.38 -27.08 16.05
N LYS A 103 -1.26 -26.11 16.40
CA LYS A 103 -2.56 -26.39 17.01
C LYS A 103 -3.49 -27.19 16.10
N MET A 104 -3.56 -26.85 14.81
CA MET A 104 -4.34 -27.59 13.81
C MET A 104 -3.81 -29.01 13.60
N SER A 105 -2.50 -29.20 13.80
CA SER A 105 -1.83 -30.51 13.75
C SER A 105 -1.99 -31.32 15.05
N GLY A 106 -2.77 -30.84 16.01
CA GLY A 106 -3.11 -31.57 17.24
C GLY A 106 -2.11 -31.41 18.39
N MET A 107 -1.17 -30.47 18.31
CA MET A 107 -0.21 -30.23 19.40
C MET A 107 -0.89 -29.63 20.64
N CYS A 108 -0.37 -29.96 21.83
CA CYS A 108 -0.75 -29.27 23.06
C CYS A 108 -0.36 -27.78 22.99
N GLN A 109 -0.89 -26.98 23.92
CA GLN A 109 -0.67 -25.53 23.92
C GLN A 109 0.82 -25.18 24.09
N GLU A 110 1.49 -25.87 25.00
CA GLU A 110 2.91 -25.69 25.31
C GLU A 110 3.80 -26.08 24.12
N GLY A 111 3.53 -27.23 23.50
CA GLY A 111 4.29 -27.68 22.34
C GLY A 111 4.08 -26.78 21.11
N ALA A 112 2.86 -26.29 20.90
CA ALA A 112 2.59 -25.32 19.83
C ALA A 112 3.33 -23.98 20.05
N TRP A 113 3.46 -23.55 21.32
CA TRP A 113 4.24 -22.37 21.67
C TRP A 113 5.73 -22.58 21.43
N GLU A 114 6.30 -23.71 21.83
CA GLU A 114 7.71 -24.05 21.55
C GLU A 114 8.00 -24.07 20.05
N PHE A 115 7.12 -24.69 19.25
CA PHE A 115 7.24 -24.71 17.80
C PHE A 115 7.24 -23.30 17.21
N ALA A 116 6.32 -22.43 17.65
CA ALA A 116 6.26 -21.04 17.19
C ALA A 116 7.51 -20.23 17.59
N VAL A 117 8.03 -20.44 18.80
CA VAL A 117 9.27 -19.79 19.27
C VAL A 117 10.48 -20.25 18.47
N ASP A 118 10.57 -21.54 18.13
CA ASP A 118 11.67 -22.04 17.30
C ASP A 118 11.59 -21.56 15.86
N ALA A 119 10.37 -21.39 15.31
CA ALA A 119 10.16 -20.72 14.03
C ALA A 119 10.67 -19.26 14.07
N LEU A 120 10.38 -18.51 15.14
CA LEU A 120 10.90 -17.15 15.32
C LEU A 120 12.43 -17.10 15.40
N LYS A 121 13.07 -18.06 16.09
CA LYS A 121 14.53 -18.12 16.21
C LYS A 121 15.23 -18.49 14.90
N SER A 122 14.56 -19.26 14.04
CA SER A 122 15.09 -19.72 12.76
C SER A 122 14.74 -18.80 11.58
N MET A 123 13.98 -17.73 11.84
CA MET A 123 13.57 -16.77 10.83
C MET A 123 14.75 -15.97 10.28
N ASP A 124 14.80 -15.83 8.95
CA ASP A 124 15.82 -15.06 8.26
C ASP A 124 15.44 -13.58 8.21
N VAL A 125 16.02 -12.79 9.12
CA VAL A 125 15.80 -11.34 9.17
C VAL A 125 16.43 -10.63 7.97
N THR A 126 17.46 -11.20 7.33
CA THR A 126 18.10 -10.59 6.15
C THR A 126 17.15 -10.58 4.96
N ALA A 127 16.42 -11.68 4.74
CA ALA A 127 15.38 -11.74 3.71
C ALA A 127 14.31 -10.65 3.88
N VAL A 128 13.89 -10.38 5.12
CA VAL A 128 12.89 -9.32 5.45
C VAL A 128 13.41 -7.92 5.09
N LEU A 129 14.72 -7.69 5.21
CA LEU A 129 15.33 -6.41 4.88
C LEU A 129 15.42 -6.18 3.37
N GLU A 130 15.61 -7.24 2.58
CA GLU A 130 15.74 -7.17 1.11
C GLU A 130 14.40 -6.88 0.40
N GLU A 131 13.28 -7.20 1.04
CA GLU A 131 11.93 -6.93 0.52
C GLU A 131 11.46 -5.46 0.72
N LEU A 132 12.26 -4.63 1.39
CA LEU A 132 11.94 -3.22 1.65
C LEU A 132 12.53 -2.28 0.58
N PRO A 133 11.72 -1.53 -0.20
CA PRO A 133 12.22 -0.54 -1.15
C PRO A 133 12.88 0.69 -0.53
#